data_AF-A0A1F6XK46-F1
#
_entry.id   AF-A0A1F6XK46-F1
#
_cell.length_a   1.000
_cell.length_b   1.000
_cell.length_c   1.000
_cell.angle_alpha   90.00
_cell.angle_beta   90.00
_cell.angle_gamma   90.00
#
_symmetry.space_group_name_H-M   'P 1'
#
loop_
_entity.id
_entity.type
_entity.pdbx_description
1 polymer ?
#
loop_
_entity_poly.entity_id
_entity_poly.type
_entity_poly.pdbx_seq_one_letter_code
_entity_poly.pdbx_strand_id
1 'polypeptide(L)'
;MPDELKNPFTGYFDNLKKHKQAVNPVHEIVNCYYKMNGWEKMPKDFYKGRYEYRKLASEAKKLYQACDEVLDDCIWALDKMKYLAEKGDFDWSIITCLKHKLK
;
A
#
# COMPACT_ATOMS: atom_id res chain seq x y z
N MET A 1 -29.46 1.50 3.28
CA MET A 1 -28.21 1.20 4.01
C MET A 1 -27.18 0.97 2.94
N PRO A 2 -26.14 1.80 2.79
CA PRO A 2 -25.09 1.46 1.86
C PRO A 2 -24.42 0.20 2.43
N ASP A 3 -24.41 -0.88 1.66
CA ASP A 3 -23.66 -2.10 1.97
C ASP A 3 -22.29 -1.69 2.54
N GLU A 4 -21.96 -2.18 3.74
CA GLU A 4 -20.62 -2.02 4.29
C GLU A 4 -19.65 -2.61 3.27
N LEU A 5 -18.94 -1.73 2.55
CA LEU A 5 -18.02 -2.13 1.51
C LEU A 5 -16.93 -2.98 2.16
N LYS A 6 -17.06 -4.30 2.07
CA LYS A 6 -16.10 -5.24 2.67
C LYS A 6 -14.77 -5.10 1.95
N ASN A 7 -13.68 -5.26 2.70
CA ASN A 7 -12.34 -5.23 2.12
C ASN A 7 -12.22 -6.36 1.06
N PRO A 8 -12.03 -6.05 -0.23
CA PRO A 8 -11.93 -7.07 -1.27
C PRO A 8 -10.62 -7.87 -1.20
N PHE A 9 -9.64 -7.39 -0.42
CA PHE A 9 -8.35 -8.04 -0.22
C PHE A 9 -8.33 -8.99 0.98
N THR A 10 -9.46 -9.20 1.68
CA THR A 10 -9.53 -10.17 2.78
C THR A 10 -9.05 -11.55 2.34
N GLY A 11 -8.06 -12.09 3.06
CA GLY A 11 -7.41 -13.37 2.77
C GLY A 11 -6.22 -13.27 1.82
N TYR A 12 -5.83 -12.05 1.38
CA TYR A 12 -4.64 -11.84 0.57
C TYR A 12 -3.39 -12.32 1.29
N PHE A 13 -3.18 -11.89 2.54
CA PHE A 13 -1.99 -12.24 3.30
C PHE A 13 -1.86 -13.74 3.54
N ASP A 14 -2.97 -14.42 3.87
CA ASP A 14 -2.98 -15.86 4.09
C ASP A 14 -2.65 -16.64 2.82
N ASN A 15 -3.18 -16.20 1.67
CA ASN A 15 -2.82 -16.80 0.40
C ASN A 15 -1.35 -16.54 0.03
N LEU A 16 -0.83 -15.34 0.31
CA LEU A 16 0.57 -15.01 0.08
C LEU A 16 1.52 -15.89 0.90
N LYS A 17 1.19 -16.15 2.17
CA LYS A 17 1.96 -17.05 3.05
C LYS A 17 2.00 -18.50 2.55
N LYS A 18 0.95 -18.99 1.88
CA LYS A 18 0.95 -20.35 1.29
C LYS A 18 1.99 -20.50 0.19
N HIS A 19 2.34 -19.42 -0.51
CA HIS A 19 3.27 -19.44 -1.63
C HIS A 19 4.67 -18.91 -1.28
N LYS A 20 4.83 -18.17 -0.18
CA LYS A 20 6.11 -17.60 0.27
C LYS A 20 6.38 -17.90 1.74
N GLN A 21 7.53 -18.51 2.03
CA GLN A 21 7.93 -18.93 3.37
C GLN A 21 8.17 -17.78 4.35
N ALA A 22 8.65 -16.63 3.87
CA ALA A 22 8.93 -15.46 4.68
C ALA A 22 8.34 -14.21 4.00
N VAL A 23 7.18 -13.77 4.49
CA VAL A 23 6.52 -12.54 4.02
C VAL A 23 6.73 -11.46 5.06
N ASN A 24 7.40 -10.37 4.68
CA ASN A 24 7.46 -9.16 5.48
C ASN A 24 6.34 -8.20 5.03
N PRO A 25 5.33 -7.91 5.88
CA PRO A 25 4.21 -7.05 5.50
C PRO A 25 4.64 -5.66 5.02
N VAL A 26 5.67 -5.07 5.62
CA VAL A 26 6.18 -3.74 5.21
C VAL A 26 6.74 -3.78 3.80
N HIS A 27 7.50 -4.83 3.47
CA HIS A 27 8.04 -5.01 2.13
C HIS A 27 6.90 -5.21 1.12
N GLU A 28 5.90 -6.00 1.50
CA GLU A 28 4.76 -6.28 0.65
C GLU A 28 3.92 -5.02 0.36
N ILE A 29 3.69 -4.15 1.37
CA ILE A 29 3.02 -2.86 1.19
C ILE A 29 3.75 -1.99 0.17
N VAL A 30 5.09 -1.89 0.27
CA VAL A 30 5.89 -1.11 -0.70
C VAL A 30 5.84 -1.73 -2.10
N ASN A 31 5.89 -3.06 -2.21
CA ASN A 31 5.77 -3.76 -3.49
C ASN A 31 4.40 -3.53 -4.14
N CYS A 32 3.31 -3.63 -3.36
CA CYS A 32 1.96 -3.33 -3.82
C CYS A 32 1.86 -1.88 -4.32
N TYR A 33 2.44 -0.92 -3.59
CA TYR A 33 2.50 0.47 -4.02
C TYR A 33 3.22 0.65 -5.36
N TYR A 34 4.38 0.02 -5.56
CA TYR A 34 5.07 0.07 -6.86
C TYR A 34 4.26 -0.56 -7.98
N LYS A 35 3.64 -1.73 -7.73
CA LYS A 35 2.82 -2.44 -8.71
C LYS A 35 1.59 -1.64 -9.11
N MET A 36 0.90 -1.03 -8.15
CA MET A 36 -0.27 -0.18 -8.40
C MET A 36 0.04 1.03 -9.29
N ASN A 37 1.26 1.57 -9.20
CA ASN A 37 1.73 2.67 -10.02
C ASN A 37 2.48 2.23 -11.29
N GLY A 38 2.62 0.93 -11.54
CA GLY A 38 3.32 0.39 -12.71
C GLY A 38 4.85 0.57 -12.68
N TRP A 39 5.43 0.77 -11.50
CA TRP A 39 6.85 1.12 -11.35
C TRP A 39 7.80 -0.06 -11.18
N GLU A 40 7.31 -1.31 -11.24
CA GLU A 40 8.11 -2.52 -10.98
C GLU A 40 9.39 -2.66 -11.82
N LYS A 41 9.44 -2.03 -13.00
CA LYS A 41 10.54 -2.12 -13.97
C LYS A 41 11.23 -0.78 -14.26
N MET A 42 11.10 0.19 -13.36
CA MET A 42 11.73 1.51 -13.54
C MET A 42 13.26 1.45 -13.38
N PRO A 43 14.01 2.35 -14.03
CA PRO A 43 15.46 2.43 -13.85
C PRO A 43 15.83 2.77 -12.40
N LYS A 44 17.03 2.37 -11.95
CA LYS A 44 17.49 2.57 -10.55
C LYS A 44 17.39 4.02 -10.08
N ASP A 45 17.60 4.98 -10.96
CA ASP A 45 17.52 6.41 -10.65
C ASP A 45 16.10 6.87 -10.27
N PHE A 46 15.06 6.19 -10.77
CA PHE A 46 13.68 6.48 -10.39
C PHE A 46 13.44 6.28 -8.89
N TYR A 47 14.08 5.26 -8.30
CA TYR A 47 13.98 4.95 -6.88
C TYR A 47 14.89 5.82 -6.00
N LYS A 48 15.42 6.94 -6.52
CA LYS A 48 16.14 7.93 -5.73
C LYS A 48 15.19 9.03 -5.26
N GLY A 49 15.44 9.58 -4.08
CA GLY A 49 14.66 10.69 -3.53
C GLY A 49 13.28 10.26 -3.03
N ARG A 50 12.20 10.69 -3.70
CA ARG A 50 10.83 10.50 -3.19
C ARG A 50 10.39 9.04 -3.16
N TYR A 51 10.79 8.25 -4.16
CA TYR A 51 10.42 6.83 -4.30
C TYR A 51 11.50 5.89 -3.77
N GLU A 52 12.36 6.38 -2.88
CA GLU A 52 13.36 5.55 -2.25
C GLU A 52 12.71 4.50 -1.33
N TYR A 53 13.15 3.25 -1.50
CA TYR A 53 12.66 2.12 -0.73
C TYR A 53 12.71 2.37 0.79
N ARG A 54 13.81 2.92 1.31
CA ARG A 54 13.96 3.18 2.76
C ARG A 54 12.90 4.14 3.28
N LYS A 55 12.61 5.20 2.53
CA LYS A 55 11.57 6.17 2.87
C LYS A 55 10.18 5.52 2.81
N LEU A 56 9.87 4.82 1.72
CA LEU A 56 8.59 4.14 1.54
C LEU A 56 8.39 3.02 2.57
N ALA A 57 9.43 2.30 2.97
CA ALA A 57 9.36 1.30 4.03
C ALA A 57 9.03 1.92 5.40
N SER A 58 9.55 3.12 5.69
CA SER A 58 9.17 3.86 6.89
C SER A 58 7.71 4.29 6.86
N GLU A 59 7.21 4.77 5.72
CA GLU A 59 5.80 5.13 5.52
C GLU A 59 4.90 3.89 5.63
N ALA A 60 5.28 2.79 4.99
CA ALA A 60 4.58 1.52 5.02
C ALA A 60 4.48 0.93 6.43
N LYS A 61 5.55 1.02 7.24
CA LYS A 61 5.50 0.61 8.64
C LYS A 61 4.45 1.39 9.43
N LYS A 62 4.34 2.71 9.21
CA LYS A 62 3.34 3.55 9.87
C LYS A 62 1.92 3.21 9.40
N LEU A 63 1.74 2.97 8.10
CA LEU A 63 0.46 2.50 7.55
C LEU A 63 0.05 1.16 8.16
N TYR A 64 0.99 0.22 8.24
CA TYR A 64 0.77 -1.08 8.87
C TYR A 64 0.29 -0.96 10.32
N GLN A 65 0.96 -0.12 11.11
CA GLN A 65 0.54 0.16 12.48
C GLN A 65 -0.82 0.86 12.56
N ALA A 66 -1.13 1.75 11.61
CA ALA A 66 -2.41 2.46 11.56
C ALA A 66 -3.58 1.55 11.14
N CYS A 67 -3.29 0.45 10.45
CA CYS A 67 -4.26 -0.58 10.07
C CYS A 67 -4.22 -1.79 11.02
N ASP A 68 -3.87 -1.58 12.30
CA ASP A 68 -3.83 -2.63 13.34
C ASP A 68 -3.01 -3.87 12.94
N GLU A 69 -1.94 -3.65 12.17
CA GLU A 69 -1.06 -4.70 11.65
C GLU A 69 -1.78 -5.72 10.74
N VAL A 70 -2.84 -5.28 10.05
CA VAL A 70 -3.56 -6.06 9.04
C VAL A 70 -3.08 -5.66 7.64
N LEU A 71 -2.35 -6.56 6.97
CA LEU A 71 -1.81 -6.31 5.63
C LEU A 71 -2.92 -6.06 4.59
N ASP A 72 -3.99 -6.83 4.65
CA ASP A 72 -5.11 -6.73 3.71
C ASP A 72 -5.75 -5.32 3.76
N ASP A 73 -5.85 -4.73 4.95
CA ASP A 73 -6.37 -3.37 5.16
C ASP A 73 -5.41 -2.30 4.66
N CYS A 74 -4.10 -2.54 4.77
CA CYS A 74 -3.10 -1.66 4.17
C CYS A 74 -3.22 -1.62 2.64
N ILE A 75 -3.41 -2.78 2.01
CA ILE A 75 -3.56 -2.89 0.56
C ILE A 75 -4.84 -2.18 0.12
N TRP A 76 -5.93 -2.35 0.87
CA TRP A 76 -7.18 -1.64 0.60
C TRP A 76 -7.05 -0.12 0.76
N ALA A 77 -6.29 0.35 1.76
CA ALA A 77 -6.00 1.77 1.93
C ALA A 77 -5.21 2.34 0.74
N LEU A 78 -4.22 1.60 0.22
CA LEU A 78 -3.47 1.99 -0.98
C LEU A 78 -4.38 2.05 -2.21
N ASP A 79 -5.26 1.06 -2.39
CA ASP A 79 -6.21 1.01 -3.51
C ASP A 79 -7.19 2.19 -3.50
N LYS A 80 -7.77 2.50 -2.32
CA LYS A 80 -8.60 3.69 -2.12
C LYS A 80 -7.83 4.98 -2.43
N MET A 81 -6.59 5.08 -1.96
CA MET A 81 -5.78 6.28 -2.19
C MET A 81 -5.47 6.47 -3.67
N LYS A 82 -5.13 5.39 -4.39
CA LYS A 82 -4.95 5.43 -5.83
C LYS A 82 -6.21 5.94 -6.53
N TYR A 83 -7.38 5.38 -6.18
CA TYR A 83 -8.65 5.84 -6.75
C TYR A 83 -8.89 7.34 -6.49
N LEU A 84 -8.66 7.81 -5.27
CA LEU A 84 -8.81 9.23 -4.93
C LEU A 84 -7.82 10.12 -5.69
N ALA A 85 -6.57 9.70 -5.82
CA ALA A 85 -5.53 10.39 -6.56
C ALA A 85 -5.85 10.51 -8.04
N GLU A 86 -6.31 9.42 -8.66
CA GLU A 86 -6.73 9.40 -10.07
C GLU A 86 -7.97 10.26 -10.32
N LYS A 87 -8.92 10.29 -9.37
CA LYS A 87 -10.12 11.15 -9.47
C LYS A 87 -9.84 12.62 -9.19
N GLY A 88 -8.90 12.89 -8.28
CA GLY A 88 -8.54 14.24 -7.84
C GLY A 88 -7.38 14.87 -8.60
N ASP A 89 -6.78 14.15 -9.55
CA ASP A 89 -5.61 14.55 -10.32
C ASP A 89 -4.46 15.08 -9.45
N PHE A 90 -4.15 14.33 -8.39
CA PHE A 90 -3.05 14.67 -7.49
C PHE A 90 -2.07 13.52 -7.31
N ASP A 91 -0.82 13.87 -7.04
CA ASP A 91 0.23 12.90 -6.81
C ASP A 91 0.24 12.40 -5.36
N TRP A 92 0.40 11.09 -5.18
CA TRP A 92 0.23 10.42 -3.89
C TRP A 92 1.44 9.58 -3.51
N SER A 93 1.56 9.24 -2.24
CA SER A 93 2.46 8.19 -1.76
C SER A 93 1.84 7.47 -0.56
N ILE A 94 2.54 6.48 -0.01
CA ILE A 94 2.06 5.70 1.13
C ILE A 94 1.70 6.60 2.33
N ILE A 95 2.48 7.66 2.59
CA ILE A 95 2.13 8.63 3.66
C ILE A 95 0.79 9.33 3.44
N THR A 96 0.33 9.49 2.19
CA THR A 96 -0.95 10.14 1.90
C THR A 96 -2.12 9.34 2.48
N CYS A 97 -2.01 8.01 2.54
CA CYS A 97 -2.96 7.13 3.21
C CYS A 97 -3.10 7.42 4.72
N LEU A 98 -2.05 7.94 5.36
CA LEU A 98 -2.10 8.32 6.78
C LEU A 98 -2.71 9.71 7.01
N LYS A 99 -2.61 10.60 6.01
CA LYS A 99 -3.14 11.98 6.10
C LYS A 99 -4.65 12.02 5.88
N HIS A 100 -5.14 11.20 4.96
CA HIS A 100 -6.58 10.98 4.80
C HIS A 100 -6.99 9.95 5.84
N LYS A 101 -7.54 10.41 6.97
CA LYS A 101 -8.02 9.55 8.06
C LYS A 101 -8.78 8.37 7.44
N LEU A 102 -8.29 7.15 7.67
CA LEU A 102 -8.82 5.89 7.14
C LEU A 102 -10.20 5.50 7.73
N LYS A 103 -11.00 6.49 8.16
CA LYS A 103 -12.31 6.30 8.79
C LYS A 103 -13.43 6.50 7.79
#